data_AF-A0A0C4FDR8-F1
#
_entry.id   AF-A0A0C4FDR8-F1
#
_cell.length_a   1.000
_cell.length_b   1.000
_cell.length_c   1.000
_cell.angle_alpha   90.00
_cell.angle_beta   90.00
_cell.angle_gamma   90.00
#
_symmetry.space_group_name_H-M   'P 1'
#
loop_
_entity.id
_entity.type
_entity.pdbx_description
1 polymer ?
#
loop_
_entity_poly.entity_id
_entity_poly.type
_entity_poly.pdbx_seq_one_letter_code
_entity_poly.pdbx_strand_id
1 'polypeptide(L)'
;MTQPPKKKICLKTDASTSQSHQLVQHLPDFIQEYVARVQDVNSDGHCGFRAAAYCLGDKNIGLSQIQEDLVHEIKKQKTFYSKIGHYYDSDNVNQCLARIDTPEVGMVKENHWMSMPFTGTLLANTYNLPVFYFSTQGSSSFLPHFSPPNNSPPIFIGFIPDQQHFVALDLKDPMNFPFPSSTDIRGWKKYADPKAYG
;
A
#
# COMPACT_ATOMS: atom_id res chain seq x y z
N MET A 1 52.06 25.37 20.41
CA MET A 1 50.62 25.15 20.64
C MET A 1 49.87 25.59 19.39
N THR A 2 49.50 24.67 18.52
CA THR A 2 48.77 24.94 17.27
C THR A 2 47.38 24.32 17.39
N GLN A 3 46.33 25.14 17.28
CA GLN A 3 44.94 24.66 17.28
C GLN A 3 44.66 23.85 16.00
N PRO A 4 43.84 22.78 16.07
CA PRO A 4 43.47 22.02 14.88
C PRO A 4 42.40 22.78 14.06
N PRO A 5 42.33 22.56 12.74
CA PRO A 5 41.43 23.30 11.88
C PRO A 5 39.97 22.88 12.13
N LYS A 6 39.09 23.87 12.26
CA LYS A 6 37.63 23.68 12.33
C LYS A 6 37.16 23.04 11.02
N LYS A 7 36.68 21.80 11.08
CA LYS A 7 35.97 21.15 9.98
C LYS A 7 34.74 21.99 9.62
N LYS A 8 34.71 22.52 8.39
CA LYS A 8 33.48 23.00 7.76
C LYS A 8 32.54 21.80 7.64
N ILE A 9 31.48 21.78 8.44
CA ILE A 9 30.37 20.84 8.25
C ILE A 9 29.67 21.28 6.97
N CYS A 10 29.89 20.54 5.89
CA CYS A 10 29.09 20.65 4.69
C CYS A 10 27.76 19.95 4.99
N LEU A 11 26.71 20.73 5.25
CA LEU A 11 25.34 20.22 5.28
C LEU A 11 25.02 19.74 3.86
N LYS A 12 25.09 18.42 3.65
CA LYS A 12 24.50 17.79 2.48
C LYS A 12 23.00 17.80 2.69
N THR A 13 22.28 18.67 2.00
CA THR A 13 20.84 18.55 1.87
C THR A 13 20.57 17.30 1.03
N ASP A 14 20.03 16.26 1.66
CA ASP A 14 19.83 14.97 1.01
C ASP A 14 18.76 15.08 -0.10
N ALA A 15 19.13 14.72 -1.33
CA ALA A 15 18.22 14.68 -2.48
C ALA A 15 16.96 13.82 -2.24
N SER A 16 17.07 12.82 -1.35
CA SER A 16 15.98 11.98 -0.88
C SER A 16 14.89 12.76 -0.14
N THR A 17 15.26 13.75 0.69
CA THR A 17 14.29 14.59 1.41
C THR A 17 13.54 15.50 0.44
N SER A 18 14.23 16.05 -0.56
CA SER A 18 13.62 16.92 -1.59
C SER A 18 12.60 16.19 -2.46
N GLN A 19 12.89 14.96 -2.88
CA GLN A 19 11.96 14.16 -3.69
C GLN A 19 10.73 13.73 -2.88
N SER A 20 10.93 13.32 -1.61
CA SER A 20 9.80 12.97 -0.74
C SER A 20 8.82 14.13 -0.56
N HIS A 21 9.33 15.37 -0.40
CA HIS A 21 8.51 16.56 -0.23
C HIS A 21 7.69 16.89 -1.49
N GLN A 22 8.23 16.61 -2.68
CA GLN A 22 7.54 16.84 -3.95
C GLN A 22 6.40 15.85 -4.20
N LEU A 23 6.46 14.62 -3.68
CA LEU A 23 5.40 13.63 -3.90
C LEU A 23 4.25 13.77 -2.89
N VAL A 24 4.52 14.26 -1.67
CA VAL A 24 3.47 14.48 -0.65
C VAL A 24 2.36 15.39 -1.17
N GLN A 25 2.68 16.47 -1.89
CA GLN A 25 1.70 17.43 -2.41
C GLN A 25 0.72 16.83 -3.43
N HIS A 26 0.99 15.64 -3.97
CA HIS A 26 0.10 14.95 -4.90
C HIS A 26 -0.84 13.95 -4.20
N LEU A 27 -0.68 13.75 -2.88
CA LEU A 27 -1.62 12.98 -2.07
C LEU A 27 -2.83 13.84 -1.68
N PRO A 28 -3.95 13.22 -1.25
CA PRO A 28 -5.07 13.98 -0.71
C PRO A 28 -4.67 14.91 0.43
N ASP A 29 -5.13 16.17 0.40
CA ASP A 29 -4.77 17.21 1.38
C ASP A 29 -4.88 16.74 2.83
N PHE A 30 -5.92 15.97 3.14
CA PHE A 30 -6.19 15.50 4.49
C PHE A 30 -5.10 14.60 5.08
N ILE A 31 -4.34 13.86 4.26
CA ILE A 31 -3.28 12.95 4.77
C ILE A 31 -1.89 13.61 4.75
N GLN A 32 -1.68 14.68 3.99
CA GLN A 32 -0.35 15.24 3.73
C GLN A 32 0.41 15.61 5.01
N GLU A 33 -0.27 16.20 6.00
CA GLU A 33 0.36 16.60 7.26
C GLU A 33 0.77 15.41 8.15
N TYR A 34 0.23 14.22 7.91
CA TYR A 34 0.52 13.01 8.67
C TYR A 34 1.66 12.19 8.06
N VAL A 35 2.04 12.46 6.81
CA VAL A 35 3.12 11.75 6.12
C VAL A 35 4.48 12.28 6.61
N ALA A 36 5.32 11.37 7.11
CA ALA A 36 6.71 11.66 7.45
C ALA A 36 7.61 11.55 6.22
N ARG A 37 7.38 10.54 5.39
CA ARG A 37 8.16 10.27 4.18
C ARG A 37 7.30 9.57 3.13
N VAL A 38 7.50 9.95 1.88
CA VAL A 38 7.03 9.19 0.72
C VAL A 38 8.22 8.42 0.16
N GLN A 39 8.10 7.10 0.11
CA GLN A 39 9.05 6.26 -0.58
C GLN A 39 8.63 6.13 -2.05
N ASP A 40 9.41 6.78 -2.90
CA ASP A 40 9.34 6.58 -4.34
C ASP A 40 9.96 5.21 -4.69
N VAL A 41 9.13 4.30 -5.22
CA VAL A 41 9.55 2.96 -5.65
C VAL A 41 9.74 2.96 -7.17
N ASN A 42 10.43 1.95 -7.70
CA ASN A 42 10.65 1.86 -9.14
C ASN A 42 9.33 1.88 -9.93
N SER A 43 9.26 2.74 -10.94
CA SER A 43 8.12 2.86 -11.86
C SER A 43 8.28 1.94 -13.07
N ASP A 44 8.19 0.63 -12.83
CA ASP A 44 8.31 -0.43 -13.85
C ASP A 44 6.99 -1.17 -14.10
N GLY A 45 5.87 -0.57 -13.72
CA GLY A 45 4.54 -1.21 -13.77
C GLY A 45 4.25 -2.14 -12.58
N HIS A 46 5.25 -2.44 -11.73
CA HIS A 46 5.06 -3.17 -10.47
C HIS A 46 5.04 -2.25 -9.24
N CYS A 47 5.00 -0.92 -9.42
CA CYS A 47 5.11 0.05 -8.34
C CYS A 47 4.14 -0.21 -7.18
N GLY A 48 2.90 -0.63 -7.44
CA GLY A 48 1.95 -0.98 -6.37
C GLY A 48 2.43 -2.15 -5.50
N PHE A 49 2.89 -3.23 -6.12
CA PHE A 49 3.42 -4.39 -5.40
C PHE A 49 4.73 -4.05 -4.69
N ARG A 50 5.59 -3.22 -5.31
CA ARG A 50 6.83 -2.75 -4.70
C ARG A 50 6.57 -1.84 -3.49
N ALA A 51 5.56 -0.98 -3.55
CA ALA A 51 5.14 -0.17 -2.43
C ALA A 51 4.62 -1.04 -1.27
N ALA A 52 3.81 -2.07 -1.57
CA ALA A 52 3.39 -3.02 -0.55
C ALA A 52 4.58 -3.80 0.05
N ALA A 53 5.54 -4.23 -0.77
CA ALA A 53 6.77 -4.90 -0.32
C ALA A 53 7.59 -4.03 0.62
N TYR A 54 7.74 -2.74 0.28
CA TYR A 54 8.41 -1.79 1.14
C TYR A 54 7.78 -1.71 2.53
N CYS A 55 6.44 -1.59 2.61
CA CYS A 55 5.71 -1.53 3.87
C CYS A 55 5.81 -2.82 4.70
N LEU A 56 6.02 -3.97 4.04
CA LEU A 56 6.23 -5.25 4.73
C LEU A 56 7.62 -5.39 5.37
N GLY A 57 8.57 -4.49 5.04
CA GLY A 57 9.82 -4.27 5.78
C GLY A 57 10.79 -5.46 5.83
N ASP A 58 11.41 -5.66 7.02
CA ASP A 58 12.46 -6.65 7.39
C ASP A 58 12.14 -8.12 7.08
N LYS A 59 10.95 -8.41 6.54
CA LYS A 59 10.54 -9.74 6.11
C LYS A 59 11.25 -10.22 4.83
N ASN A 60 12.09 -9.38 4.20
CA ASN A 60 12.75 -9.65 2.91
C ASN A 60 11.77 -10.10 1.81
N ILE A 61 10.52 -9.64 1.89
CA ILE A 61 9.47 -9.99 0.93
C ILE A 61 9.69 -9.13 -0.31
N GLY A 62 10.24 -9.74 -1.36
CA GLY A 62 10.37 -9.14 -2.67
C GLY A 62 9.09 -9.23 -3.50
N LEU A 63 9.13 -8.63 -4.69
CA LEU A 63 8.02 -8.67 -5.66
C LEU A 63 7.52 -10.10 -5.93
N SER A 64 8.43 -11.04 -6.19
CA SER A 64 8.09 -12.43 -6.50
C SER A 64 7.31 -13.12 -5.36
N GLN A 65 7.74 -12.90 -4.10
CA GLN A 65 7.04 -13.47 -2.96
C GLN A 65 5.64 -12.87 -2.80
N ILE A 66 5.47 -11.55 -3.01
CA ILE A 66 4.13 -10.95 -3.01
C ILE A 66 3.24 -11.59 -4.07
N GLN A 67 3.74 -11.74 -5.29
CA GLN A 67 2.94 -12.32 -6.37
C GLN A 67 2.53 -13.76 -6.05
N GLU A 68 3.45 -14.59 -5.55
CA GLU A 68 3.18 -15.96 -5.12
C GLU A 68 2.14 -16.03 -3.99
N ASP A 69 2.31 -15.22 -2.95
CA ASP A 69 1.42 -15.19 -1.79
C ASP A 69 0.00 -14.76 -2.19
N LEU A 70 -0.12 -13.72 -3.02
CA LEU A 70 -1.41 -13.24 -3.51
C LEU A 70 -2.10 -14.29 -4.42
N VAL A 71 -1.35 -14.96 -5.29
CA VAL A 71 -1.87 -16.06 -6.13
C VAL A 71 -2.38 -17.21 -5.25
N HIS A 72 -1.64 -17.56 -4.19
CA HIS A 72 -2.04 -18.59 -3.25
C HIS A 72 -3.34 -18.21 -2.51
N GLU A 73 -3.43 -16.98 -2.03
CA GLU A 73 -4.62 -16.46 -1.33
C GLU A 73 -5.86 -16.49 -2.21
N ILE A 74 -5.77 -16.03 -3.48
CA ILE A 74 -6.88 -16.08 -4.44
C ILE A 74 -7.38 -17.51 -4.63
N LYS A 75 -6.45 -18.47 -4.80
CA LYS A 75 -6.79 -19.88 -4.99
C LYS A 75 -7.42 -20.48 -3.73
N LYS A 76 -6.90 -20.14 -2.55
CA LYS A 76 -7.36 -20.61 -1.24
C LYS A 76 -8.75 -20.09 -0.88
N GLN A 77 -9.01 -18.80 -1.09
CA GLN A 77 -10.21 -18.11 -0.62
C GLN A 77 -11.18 -17.75 -1.77
N LYS A 78 -11.12 -18.48 -2.89
CA LYS A 78 -11.93 -18.23 -4.10
C LYS A 78 -13.42 -17.99 -3.78
N THR A 79 -14.02 -18.86 -2.95
CA THR A 79 -15.43 -18.75 -2.57
C THR A 79 -15.76 -17.47 -1.81
N PHE A 80 -14.84 -17.00 -0.95
CA PHE A 80 -15.03 -15.74 -0.23
C PHE A 80 -15.02 -14.55 -1.19
N TYR A 81 -14.02 -14.46 -2.06
CA TYR A 81 -13.89 -13.36 -3.02
C TYR A 81 -15.04 -13.31 -4.04
N SER A 82 -15.59 -14.46 -4.44
CA SER A 82 -16.83 -14.50 -5.23
C SER A 82 -18.04 -13.96 -4.45
N LYS A 83 -18.18 -14.30 -3.17
CA LYS A 83 -19.32 -13.85 -2.33
C LYS A 83 -19.33 -12.34 -2.10
N ILE A 84 -18.16 -11.72 -1.94
CA ILE A 84 -18.05 -10.26 -1.78
C ILE A 84 -18.07 -9.50 -3.10
N GLY A 85 -18.28 -10.20 -4.23
CA GLY A 85 -18.43 -9.59 -5.55
C GLY A 85 -17.12 -9.11 -6.18
N HIS A 86 -15.97 -9.58 -5.70
CA HIS A 86 -14.69 -9.33 -6.38
C HIS A 86 -14.55 -10.14 -7.66
N TYR A 87 -15.20 -11.31 -7.73
CA TYR A 87 -15.29 -12.10 -8.96
C TYR A 87 -16.71 -12.57 -9.24
N TYR A 88 -17.09 -12.55 -10.51
CA TYR A 88 -18.40 -13.02 -10.97
C TYR A 88 -18.35 -14.44 -11.56
N ASP A 89 -17.20 -14.83 -12.12
CA ASP A 89 -16.99 -16.13 -12.76
C ASP A 89 -15.51 -16.58 -12.69
N SER A 90 -15.21 -17.74 -13.29
CA SER A 90 -13.85 -18.27 -13.37
C SER A 90 -12.91 -17.43 -14.24
N ASP A 91 -13.43 -16.76 -15.25
CA ASP A 91 -12.61 -16.02 -16.21
C ASP A 91 -12.08 -14.74 -15.56
N ASN A 92 -12.90 -14.08 -14.74
CA ASN A 92 -12.46 -12.93 -13.97
C ASN A 92 -11.40 -13.31 -12.92
N VAL A 93 -11.52 -14.48 -12.28
CA VAL A 93 -10.45 -15.01 -11.41
C VAL A 93 -9.16 -15.21 -12.20
N ASN A 94 -9.24 -15.83 -13.39
CA ASN A 94 -8.07 -16.07 -14.23
C ASN A 94 -7.42 -14.77 -14.70
N GLN A 95 -8.21 -13.74 -15.03
CA GLN A 95 -7.68 -12.41 -15.38
C GLN A 95 -6.96 -11.75 -14.20
N CYS A 96 -7.50 -11.86 -12.99
CA CYS A 96 -6.84 -11.34 -11.80
C CYS A 96 -5.54 -12.09 -11.48
N LEU A 97 -5.53 -13.42 -11.67
CA LEU A 97 -4.31 -14.21 -11.56
C LEU A 97 -3.28 -13.78 -12.62
N ALA A 98 -3.66 -13.65 -13.89
CA ALA A 98 -2.77 -13.22 -14.96
C ALA A 98 -2.23 -11.79 -14.78
N ARG A 99 -3.00 -10.91 -14.12
CA ARG A 99 -2.53 -9.56 -13.73
C ARG A 99 -1.40 -9.63 -12.71
N ILE A 100 -1.49 -10.52 -11.73
CA ILE A 100 -0.50 -10.66 -10.64
C ILE A 100 0.69 -11.51 -11.06
N ASP A 101 0.42 -12.67 -11.65
CA ASP A 101 1.39 -13.69 -12.05
C ASP A 101 1.83 -13.47 -13.50
N THR A 102 2.68 -12.47 -13.70
CA THR A 102 3.22 -12.15 -15.02
C THR A 102 4.56 -12.83 -15.27
N PRO A 103 4.75 -13.51 -16.42
CA PRO A 103 6.03 -14.03 -16.83
C PRO A 103 6.95 -12.95 -17.43
N GLU A 104 6.45 -11.72 -17.61
CA GLU A 104 7.22 -10.61 -18.20
C GLU A 104 8.34 -10.17 -17.24
N VAL A 105 9.55 -10.00 -17.78
CA VAL A 105 10.71 -9.52 -17.03
C VAL A 105 10.94 -8.05 -17.36
N GLY A 106 11.04 -7.20 -16.33
CA GLY A 106 11.31 -5.78 -16.48
C GLY A 106 10.06 -4.93 -16.40
N MET A 107 9.92 -3.94 -17.30
CA MET A 107 8.77 -3.04 -17.31
C MET A 107 7.53 -3.74 -17.85
N VAL A 108 6.42 -3.66 -17.12
CA VAL A 108 5.15 -4.29 -17.50
C VAL A 108 4.05 -3.29 -17.83
N LYS A 109 3.12 -3.71 -18.70
CA LYS A 109 2.00 -2.90 -19.16
C LYS A 109 0.84 -2.89 -18.15
N GLU A 110 -0.13 -2.01 -18.40
CA GLU A 110 -1.28 -1.73 -17.52
C GLU A 110 -2.11 -2.96 -17.13
N ASN A 111 -2.10 -4.00 -17.95
CA ASN A 111 -2.76 -5.28 -17.67
C ASN A 111 -2.13 -6.04 -16.49
N HIS A 112 -0.90 -5.69 -16.10
CA HIS A 112 -0.16 -6.27 -14.97
C HIS A 112 0.00 -5.32 -13.78
N TRP A 113 -0.52 -4.10 -13.87
CA TRP A 113 -0.45 -3.15 -12.76
C TRP A 113 -1.32 -3.61 -11.57
N MET A 114 -1.00 -3.15 -10.37
CA MET A 114 -1.89 -3.31 -9.21
C MET A 114 -3.25 -2.65 -9.49
N SER A 115 -4.35 -3.31 -9.10
CA SER A 115 -5.71 -2.80 -9.33
C SER A 115 -6.44 -2.58 -8.00
N MET A 116 -6.74 -1.32 -7.69
CA MET A 116 -7.52 -0.94 -6.50
C MET A 116 -9.01 -0.81 -6.87
N PRO A 117 -9.96 -1.12 -5.96
CA PRO A 117 -9.75 -1.51 -4.57
C PRO A 117 -9.38 -2.98 -4.35
N PHE A 118 -9.57 -3.82 -5.37
CA PHE A 118 -9.48 -5.28 -5.26
C PHE A 118 -8.17 -5.80 -4.61
N THR A 119 -7.00 -5.31 -5.04
CA THR A 119 -5.72 -5.74 -4.48
C THR A 119 -5.54 -5.31 -3.01
N GLY A 120 -6.23 -4.28 -2.55
CA GLY A 120 -6.22 -3.86 -1.15
C GLY A 120 -6.76 -4.94 -0.21
N THR A 121 -7.92 -5.52 -0.53
CA THR A 121 -8.52 -6.63 0.23
C THR A 121 -7.65 -7.89 0.19
N LEU A 122 -7.05 -8.18 -0.97
CA LEU A 122 -6.11 -9.30 -1.10
C LEU A 122 -4.88 -9.14 -0.20
N LEU A 123 -4.22 -7.99 -0.25
CA LEU A 123 -3.05 -7.69 0.58
C LEU A 123 -3.41 -7.80 2.07
N ALA A 124 -4.57 -7.27 2.47
CA ALA A 124 -5.00 -7.31 3.85
C ALA A 124 -5.17 -8.74 4.36
N ASN A 125 -5.90 -9.58 3.61
CA ASN A 125 -6.13 -10.97 3.97
C ASN A 125 -4.86 -11.84 3.91
N THR A 126 -4.02 -11.62 2.90
CA THR A 126 -2.77 -12.40 2.68
C THR A 126 -1.81 -12.22 3.84
N TYR A 127 -1.59 -10.97 4.26
CA TYR A 127 -0.61 -10.66 5.30
C TYR A 127 -1.21 -10.51 6.69
N ASN A 128 -2.54 -10.58 6.83
CA ASN A 128 -3.27 -10.31 8.07
C ASN A 128 -2.99 -8.91 8.64
N LEU A 129 -2.89 -7.91 7.76
CA LEU A 129 -2.58 -6.53 8.10
C LEU A 129 -3.65 -5.57 7.54
N PRO A 130 -3.95 -4.46 8.21
CA PRO A 130 -4.72 -3.39 7.58
C PRO A 130 -3.95 -2.80 6.39
N VAL A 131 -4.68 -2.42 5.33
CA VAL A 131 -4.14 -1.71 4.17
C VAL A 131 -4.88 -0.39 4.03
N PHE A 132 -4.12 0.70 3.95
CA PHE A 132 -4.63 2.05 3.77
C PHE A 132 -4.15 2.60 2.43
N TYR A 133 -5.11 2.98 1.60
CA TYR A 133 -4.89 3.49 0.25
C TYR A 133 -5.33 4.95 0.16
N PHE A 134 -4.43 5.81 -0.31
CA PHE A 134 -4.67 7.25 -0.44
C PHE A 134 -4.48 7.70 -1.89
N SER A 135 -5.50 8.34 -2.46
CA SER A 135 -5.41 8.97 -3.77
C SER A 135 -6.44 10.08 -3.90
N THR A 136 -6.13 11.08 -4.71
CA THR A 136 -7.05 12.17 -5.05
C THR A 136 -8.25 11.67 -5.86
N GLN A 137 -8.13 10.51 -6.52
CA GLN A 137 -9.25 9.82 -7.18
C GLN A 137 -10.13 8.98 -6.23
N GLY A 138 -9.75 8.87 -4.96
CA GLY A 138 -10.46 8.09 -3.96
C GLY A 138 -9.48 7.45 -2.99
N SER A 139 -9.84 7.46 -1.71
CA SER A 139 -9.07 6.77 -0.65
C SER A 139 -9.91 5.66 -0.05
N SER A 140 -9.29 4.60 0.46
CA SER A 140 -10.00 3.44 1.02
C SER A 140 -9.15 2.70 2.04
N SER A 141 -9.85 2.03 2.95
CA SER A 141 -9.26 1.18 3.99
C SER A 141 -9.72 -0.26 3.80
N PHE A 142 -8.81 -1.20 3.93
CA PHE A 142 -9.06 -2.64 3.81
C PHE A 142 -8.59 -3.34 5.07
N LEU A 143 -9.49 -4.07 5.73
CA LEU A 143 -9.20 -4.80 6.95
C LEU A 143 -9.19 -6.30 6.64
N PRO A 144 -8.32 -7.08 7.31
CA PRO A 144 -8.31 -8.51 7.11
C PRO A 144 -9.61 -9.14 7.63
N HIS A 145 -10.19 -10.04 6.84
CA HIS A 145 -11.44 -10.71 7.14
C HIS A 145 -11.26 -11.95 8.00
N PHE A 146 -10.07 -12.56 7.96
CA PHE A 146 -9.78 -13.87 8.55
C PHE A 146 -8.87 -13.81 9.77
N SER A 147 -8.53 -12.62 10.24
CA SER A 147 -7.72 -12.44 11.44
C SER A 147 -8.35 -11.45 12.41
N PRO A 148 -8.19 -11.69 13.72
CA PRO A 148 -8.58 -10.71 14.73
C PRO A 148 -7.69 -9.46 14.64
N PRO A 149 -8.12 -8.34 15.25
CA PRO A 149 -7.27 -7.17 15.42
C PRO A 149 -5.90 -7.56 15.99
N ASN A 150 -4.85 -6.99 15.41
CA ASN A 150 -3.48 -7.22 15.83
C ASN A 150 -2.67 -5.91 15.74
N ASN A 151 -1.52 -5.89 16.40
CA ASN A 151 -0.67 -4.70 16.50
C ASN A 151 0.44 -4.66 15.44
N SER A 152 0.29 -5.44 14.37
CA SER A 152 1.28 -5.45 13.30
C SER A 152 1.19 -4.16 12.48
N PRO A 153 2.31 -3.59 12.01
CA PRO A 153 2.31 -2.37 11.22
C PRO A 153 1.43 -2.49 9.96
N PRO A 154 0.54 -1.52 9.67
CA PRO A 154 -0.27 -1.51 8.45
C PRO A 154 0.55 -1.28 7.18
N ILE A 155 -0.04 -1.60 6.03
CA ILE A 155 0.46 -1.21 4.72
C ILE A 155 -0.15 0.15 4.34
N PHE A 156 0.66 1.20 4.23
CA PHE A 156 0.22 2.51 3.76
C PHE A 156 0.74 2.78 2.34
N ILE A 157 -0.17 2.90 1.38
CA ILE A 157 0.16 3.15 -0.03
C ILE A 157 -0.58 4.38 -0.56
N GLY A 158 0.11 5.16 -1.37
CA GLY A 158 -0.45 6.26 -2.14
C GLY A 158 -0.49 5.93 -3.63
N PHE A 159 -1.48 6.45 -4.34
CA PHE A 159 -1.49 6.46 -5.81
C PHE A 159 -1.58 7.89 -6.32
N ILE A 160 -0.58 8.27 -7.12
CA ILE A 160 -0.43 9.58 -7.75
C ILE A 160 -1.00 9.48 -9.17
N PRO A 161 -2.23 9.96 -9.43
CA PRO A 161 -2.90 9.65 -10.69
C PRO A 161 -2.24 10.28 -11.91
N ASP A 162 -1.73 11.51 -11.78
CA ASP A 162 -1.06 12.24 -12.86
C ASP A 162 0.20 11.53 -13.36
N GLN A 163 0.78 10.66 -12.53
CA GLN A 163 1.97 9.87 -12.85
C GLN A 163 1.66 8.38 -13.05
N GLN A 164 0.40 7.97 -12.85
CA GLN A 164 -0.02 6.57 -12.80
C GLN A 164 0.91 5.71 -11.91
N HIS A 165 1.33 6.26 -10.76
CA HIS A 165 2.39 5.70 -9.95
C HIS A 165 1.96 5.44 -8.51
N PHE A 166 2.33 4.27 -7.99
CA PHE A 166 2.14 3.93 -6.58
C PHE A 166 3.39 4.24 -5.78
N VAL A 167 3.20 4.72 -4.56
CA VAL A 167 4.25 5.05 -3.60
C VAL A 167 3.93 4.42 -2.24
N ALA A 168 4.96 4.12 -1.45
CA ALA A 168 4.77 3.72 -0.06
C ALA A 168 4.85 4.95 0.86
N LEU A 169 4.08 4.94 1.94
CA LEU A 169 3.99 6.06 2.87
C LEU A 169 4.48 5.63 4.25
N ASP A 170 5.42 6.39 4.81
CA ASP A 170 5.71 6.34 6.24
C ASP A 170 4.97 7.48 6.92
N LEU A 171 4.12 7.16 7.88
CA LEU A 171 3.41 8.16 8.66
C LEU A 171 4.25 8.62 9.86
N LYS A 172 4.06 9.86 10.28
CA LYS A 172 4.66 10.44 11.50
C LYS A 172 4.23 9.67 12.74
N ASP A 173 2.95 9.32 12.79
CA ASP A 173 2.35 8.46 13.79
C ASP A 173 1.39 7.47 13.09
N PRO A 174 1.80 6.20 12.91
CA PRO A 174 0.96 5.17 12.29
C PRO A 174 -0.32 4.82 13.06
N MET A 175 -0.48 5.30 14.30
CA MET A 175 -1.67 5.10 15.12
C MET A 175 -2.59 6.32 15.15
N ASN A 176 -2.12 7.48 14.67
CA ASN A 176 -2.85 8.73 14.70
C ASN A 176 -2.82 9.41 13.33
N PHE A 177 -3.77 9.01 12.48
CA PHE A 177 -3.95 9.55 11.14
C PHE A 177 -5.44 9.55 10.76
N PRO A 178 -5.85 10.40 9.81
CA PRO A 178 -7.23 10.44 9.34
C PRO A 178 -7.54 9.16 8.57
N PHE A 179 -8.44 8.37 9.12
CA PHE A 179 -8.88 7.11 8.53
C PHE A 179 -9.62 7.40 7.20
N PRO A 180 -9.13 6.88 6.05
CA PRO A 180 -9.75 7.20 4.77
C PRO A 180 -11.14 6.57 4.68
N SER A 181 -12.07 7.30 4.05
CA SER A 181 -13.45 6.86 3.84
C SER A 181 -13.45 5.46 3.23
N SER A 182 -14.14 4.56 3.89
CA SER A 182 -14.08 3.16 3.59
C SER A 182 -15.18 2.74 2.62
N THR A 183 -14.80 2.29 1.44
CA THR A 183 -15.72 1.69 0.47
C THR A 183 -16.18 0.28 0.90
N ASP A 184 -15.40 -0.43 1.71
CA ASP A 184 -15.63 -1.85 2.01
C ASP A 184 -16.24 -2.18 3.38
N ILE A 185 -16.19 -1.27 4.36
CA ILE A 185 -16.82 -1.49 5.68
C ILE A 185 -18.26 -0.94 5.72
N ARG A 186 -19.08 -1.31 4.73
CA ARG A 186 -20.54 -1.18 4.89
C ARG A 186 -20.96 -1.99 6.12
N GLY A 187 -21.26 -1.29 7.21
CA GLY A 187 -21.64 -1.90 8.48
C GLY A 187 -20.51 -2.11 9.49
N TRP A 188 -19.30 -1.54 9.36
CA TRP A 188 -18.33 -1.64 10.49
C TRP A 188 -18.92 -1.10 11.79
N LYS A 189 -19.77 -0.07 11.74
CA LYS A 189 -20.48 0.43 12.92
C LYS A 189 -21.25 -0.68 13.66
N LYS A 190 -21.70 -1.72 12.96
CA LYS A 190 -22.37 -2.86 13.59
C LYS A 190 -21.39 -3.72 14.42
N TYR A 191 -20.11 -3.73 14.04
CA TYR A 191 -19.08 -4.61 14.57
C TYR A 191 -17.97 -3.86 15.32
N ALA A 192 -18.01 -2.53 15.36
CA ALA A 192 -17.02 -1.70 16.02
C ALA A 192 -17.18 -1.77 17.54
N ASP A 193 -16.06 -1.80 18.25
CA ASP A 193 -16.05 -1.58 19.69
C ASP A 193 -16.64 -0.20 20.01
N PRO A 194 -17.49 -0.04 21.05
CA PRO A 194 -18.01 1.26 21.46
C PRO A 194 -16.95 2.34 21.68
N LYS A 195 -15.71 1.96 22.03
CA LYS A 195 -14.59 2.90 22.20
C LYS A 195 -14.09 3.50 20.89
N ALA A 196 -14.46 2.93 19.74
CA ALA A 196 -14.06 3.43 18.42
C ALA A 196 -14.89 4.63 17.95
N TYR A 197 -15.91 5.07 18.70
CA TYR A 197 -16.79 6.17 18.30
C TYR A 197 -16.35 7.56 18.77
N GLY A 198 -15.32 7.65 19.63
CA GLY A 198 -14.93 8.91 20.27
C GLY A 198 -15.80 9.25 21.47
#